data_AF-A0AAW0QMJ1-F1
#
_entry.id   AF-A0AAW0QMJ1-F1
#
_cell.length_a   1.000
_cell.length_b   1.000
_cell.length_c   1.000
_cell.angle_alpha   90.00
_cell.angle_beta   90.00
_cell.angle_gamma   90.00
#
_symmetry.space_group_name_H-M   'P 1'
#
loop_
_entity.id
_entity.type
_entity.pdbx_description
1 polymer ?
#
loop_
_entity_poly.entity_id
_entity_poly.type
_entity_poly.pdbx_seq_one_letter_code
_entity_poly.pdbx_strand_id
1 'polypeptide(L)'
;MDDQEILDNIDGRMHGPMSGFIKKYFGDFQYVRQDASLVIQTAGGVSHCCAVPSAAPSPDNFLQWLSDYVSRELDGARGSWHISSGDVAPEHESADSGARLLLTMPTSSASNVQTRWDHVQVVGQFHHTGGVCYQDGLLRLCRSAHQVFACQTTRLFLHGFYIRGSLIELWVFDRSGLYCSDVFDVRTDFIQFLSVILSYQRMTDQDLGKLDTIETDKGGSYIILDSMAMPSLGKLYLESQPIASRQGIIGTGTTCYRARIPDSNRWDYVLKFKWRWARERPEDELLKLVKEKHVWGAVSLDYYKEVESTANLRRSLRWGTHRKFVRVHSPERHASVDEQRQQVACSANGLVDYTEETDNFFQNRILA
;
A
#
# COMPACT_ATOMS: atom_id res chain seq x y z
N MET A 1 -2.77 15.96 2.52
CA MET A 1 -1.32 15.96 2.69
C MET A 1 -0.72 16.46 1.40
N ASP A 2 0.09 17.51 1.46
CA ASP A 2 0.81 17.98 0.28
C ASP A 2 2.05 17.10 0.00
N ASP A 3 2.76 17.42 -1.07
CA ASP A 3 3.94 16.67 -1.51
C ASP A 3 5.09 16.71 -0.51
N GLN A 4 5.31 17.86 0.10
CA GLN A 4 6.39 18.03 1.06
C GLN A 4 6.10 17.23 2.33
N GLU A 5 4.86 17.24 2.80
CA GLU A 5 4.44 16.44 3.94
C GLU A 5 4.57 14.93 3.66
N ILE A 6 4.28 14.46 2.44
CA ILE A 6 4.50 13.06 2.06
C ILE A 6 5.99 12.74 2.05
N LEU A 7 6.82 13.60 1.45
CA LEU A 7 8.27 13.43 1.42
C LEU A 7 8.85 13.37 2.85
N ASP A 8 8.48 14.29 3.72
CA ASP A 8 8.90 14.30 5.13
C ASP A 8 8.39 13.05 5.89
N ASN A 9 7.24 12.51 5.48
CA ASN A 9 6.68 11.29 6.05
C ASN A 9 7.45 10.03 5.63
N ILE A 10 8.05 9.98 4.44
CA ILE A 10 8.78 8.81 3.93
C ILE A 10 10.30 8.94 4.05
N ASP A 11 10.85 10.14 4.12
CA ASP A 11 12.29 10.37 4.14
C ASP A 11 12.95 9.74 5.37
N GLY A 12 13.99 8.94 5.12
CA GLY A 12 14.64 8.11 6.13
C GLY A 12 13.78 6.99 6.71
N ARG A 13 12.66 6.65 6.05
CA ARG A 13 11.77 5.54 6.41
C ARG A 13 11.56 4.61 5.20
N MET A 14 12.60 4.43 4.40
CA MET A 14 12.67 3.51 3.26
C MET A 14 13.67 2.37 3.52
N HIS A 15 13.41 1.18 3.01
CA HIS A 15 14.40 0.10 2.95
C HIS A 15 14.43 -0.59 1.59
N GLY A 16 15.61 -1.13 1.28
CA GLY A 16 15.73 -2.15 0.28
C GLY A 16 17.05 -2.06 -0.47
N PRO A 17 17.26 -2.98 -1.41
CA PRO A 17 16.38 -4.11 -1.73
C PRO A 17 16.25 -5.14 -0.60
N MET A 18 15.07 -5.74 -0.45
CA MET A 18 14.81 -6.74 0.60
C MET A 18 14.96 -8.16 0.07
N SER A 19 16.01 -8.87 0.52
CA SER A 19 16.19 -10.28 0.18
C SER A 19 15.00 -11.13 0.64
N GLY A 20 14.43 -11.90 -0.28
CA GLY A 20 13.28 -12.78 -0.03
C GLY A 20 11.92 -12.12 -0.23
N PHE A 21 11.86 -10.88 -0.74
CA PHE A 21 10.60 -10.16 -1.03
C PHE A 21 9.65 -10.99 -1.89
N ILE A 22 10.12 -11.48 -3.05
CA ILE A 22 9.29 -12.27 -3.97
C ILE A 22 8.77 -13.54 -3.29
N LYS A 23 9.66 -14.26 -2.61
CA LYS A 23 9.29 -15.48 -1.87
C LYS A 23 8.24 -15.22 -0.79
N LYS A 24 8.33 -14.11 -0.07
CA LYS A 24 7.39 -13.78 1.00
C LYS A 24 5.99 -13.48 0.48
N TYR A 25 5.89 -12.68 -0.57
CA TYR A 25 4.59 -12.16 -1.01
C TYR A 25 3.96 -12.97 -2.15
N PHE A 26 4.77 -13.68 -2.92
CA PHE A 26 4.31 -14.42 -4.10
C PHE A 26 4.64 -15.92 -4.03
N GLY A 27 5.30 -16.39 -2.97
CA GLY A 27 5.76 -17.78 -2.86
C GLY A 27 4.64 -18.81 -2.74
N ASP A 28 3.44 -18.40 -2.34
CA ASP A 28 2.26 -19.26 -2.26
C ASP A 28 1.60 -19.50 -3.63
N PHE A 29 2.04 -18.76 -4.65
CA PHE A 29 1.64 -18.94 -6.04
C PHE A 29 2.75 -19.65 -6.81
N GLN A 30 2.49 -20.88 -7.26
CA GLN A 30 3.41 -21.61 -8.12
C GLN A 30 3.03 -21.42 -9.58
N TYR A 31 3.98 -20.88 -10.35
CA TYR A 31 3.81 -20.63 -11.77
C TYR A 31 4.64 -21.61 -12.58
N VAL A 32 3.96 -22.45 -13.37
CA VAL A 32 4.60 -23.44 -14.23
C VAL A 32 4.29 -23.07 -15.68
N ARG A 33 5.33 -22.72 -16.44
CA ARG A 33 5.19 -22.48 -17.87
C ARG A 33 5.02 -23.80 -18.61
N GLN A 34 3.95 -23.91 -19.39
CA GLN A 34 3.66 -25.02 -20.29
C GLN A 34 3.46 -24.44 -21.68
N ASP A 35 4.52 -24.45 -22.50
CA ASP A 35 4.55 -23.87 -23.84
C ASP A 35 4.04 -22.42 -23.92
N ALA A 36 2.83 -22.23 -24.47
CA ALA A 36 2.14 -20.95 -24.66
C ALA A 36 1.22 -20.56 -23.49
N SER A 37 1.23 -21.34 -22.42
CA SER A 37 0.37 -21.16 -21.26
C SER A 37 1.16 -21.09 -19.96
N LEU A 38 0.64 -20.35 -18.99
CA LEU A 38 1.13 -20.29 -17.63
C LEU A 38 0.10 -20.94 -16.71
N VAL A 39 0.46 -22.09 -16.14
CA VAL A 39 -0.38 -22.76 -15.15
C VAL A 39 -0.05 -22.20 -13.78
N ILE A 40 -1.10 -21.78 -13.07
CA ILE A 40 -1.03 -21.16 -11.76
C ILE A 40 -1.60 -22.16 -10.76
N GLN A 41 -0.76 -22.68 -9.89
CA GLN A 41 -1.18 -23.52 -8.78
C GLN A 41 -1.22 -22.66 -7.51
N THR A 42 -2.41 -22.59 -6.91
CA THR A 42 -2.62 -21.93 -5.62
C THR A 42 -2.60 -22.97 -4.49
N ALA A 43 -2.27 -22.55 -3.27
CA ALA A 43 -2.24 -23.42 -2.10
C ALA A 43 -3.54 -24.21 -1.84
N GLY A 44 -4.68 -23.78 -2.41
CA GLY A 44 -5.98 -24.47 -2.36
C GLY A 44 -6.18 -25.57 -3.42
N GLY A 45 -5.18 -25.87 -4.26
CA GLY A 45 -5.26 -26.90 -5.31
C GLY A 45 -6.02 -26.48 -6.56
N VAL A 46 -6.54 -25.25 -6.61
CA VAL A 46 -7.18 -24.69 -7.81
C VAL A 46 -6.09 -24.29 -8.80
N SER A 47 -6.19 -24.85 -10.01
CA SER A 47 -5.29 -24.56 -11.11
C SER A 47 -5.96 -23.66 -12.12
N HIS A 48 -5.36 -22.50 -12.40
CA HIS A 48 -5.76 -21.59 -13.46
C HIS A 48 -4.76 -21.63 -14.59
N CYS A 49 -5.18 -21.25 -15.79
CA CYS A 49 -4.33 -21.20 -16.97
C CYS A 49 -4.50 -19.85 -17.65
N CYS A 50 -3.39 -19.17 -17.92
CA CYS A 50 -3.38 -17.91 -18.65
C CYS A 50 -2.51 -18.02 -19.89
N ALA A 51 -2.87 -17.33 -20.97
CA ALA A 51 -2.01 -17.26 -22.14
C ALA A 51 -0.71 -16.52 -21.81
N VAL A 52 0.42 -17.02 -22.30
CA VAL A 52 1.71 -16.34 -22.25
C VAL A 52 1.95 -15.69 -23.61
N PRO A 53 2.03 -14.34 -23.68
CA PRO A 53 2.39 -13.67 -24.92
C PRO A 53 3.76 -14.12 -25.43
N SER A 54 3.92 -14.17 -26.76
CA SER A 54 5.15 -14.63 -27.41
C SER A 54 6.37 -13.75 -27.12
N ALA A 55 6.16 -12.47 -26.80
CA ALA A 55 7.20 -11.52 -26.43
C ALA A 55 6.70 -10.55 -25.36
N ALA A 56 7.64 -10.03 -24.58
CA ALA A 56 7.38 -8.94 -23.64
C ALA A 56 7.06 -7.63 -24.39
N PRO A 57 6.21 -6.75 -23.82
CA PRO A 57 5.96 -5.42 -24.38
C PRO A 57 7.21 -4.54 -24.36
N SER A 58 7.29 -3.57 -25.28
CA SER A 58 8.22 -2.46 -25.15
C SER A 58 7.64 -1.41 -24.18
N PRO A 59 8.46 -0.52 -23.61
CA PRO A 59 7.95 0.59 -22.80
C PRO A 59 6.88 1.44 -23.54
N ASP A 60 7.01 1.60 -24.86
CA ASP A 60 6.08 2.39 -25.68
C ASP A 60 4.66 1.81 -25.72
N ASN A 61 4.54 0.48 -25.79
CA ASN A 61 3.25 -0.19 -25.91
C ASN A 61 2.78 -0.86 -24.61
N PHE A 62 3.55 -0.74 -23.52
CA PHE A 62 3.32 -1.42 -22.25
C PHE A 62 1.92 -1.20 -21.70
N LEU A 63 1.45 0.05 -21.63
CA LEU A 63 0.15 0.37 -21.04
C LEU A 63 -1.01 -0.23 -21.84
N GLN A 64 -0.96 -0.10 -23.16
CA GLN A 64 -1.97 -0.68 -24.06
C GLN A 64 -1.96 -2.21 -23.96
N TRP A 65 -0.77 -2.81 -24.05
CA TRP A 65 -0.60 -4.25 -23.92
C TRP A 65 -1.13 -4.77 -22.59
N LEU A 66 -0.81 -4.11 -21.48
CA LEU A 66 -1.24 -4.52 -20.15
C LEU A 66 -2.75 -4.45 -20.02
N SER A 67 -3.37 -3.35 -20.50
CA SER A 67 -4.83 -3.18 -20.54
C SER A 67 -5.51 -4.32 -21.30
N ASP A 68 -4.98 -4.67 -22.48
CA ASP A 68 -5.52 -5.74 -23.32
C ASP A 68 -5.31 -7.13 -22.70
N TYR A 69 -4.20 -7.33 -21.99
CA TYR A 69 -3.89 -8.59 -21.32
C TYR A 69 -4.80 -8.84 -20.13
N VAL A 70 -4.86 -7.89 -19.18
CA VAL A 70 -5.63 -8.05 -17.93
C VAL A 70 -7.13 -8.04 -18.13
N SER A 71 -7.62 -7.48 -19.26
CA SER A 71 -9.04 -7.52 -19.63
C SER A 71 -9.47 -8.87 -20.21
N ARG A 72 -8.54 -9.65 -20.77
CA ARG A 72 -8.80 -11.00 -21.30
C ARG A 72 -8.64 -12.08 -20.23
N GLU A 73 -7.63 -11.92 -19.37
CA GLU A 73 -7.24 -12.90 -18.36
C GLU A 73 -7.98 -12.68 -17.03
N LEU A 74 -9.27 -13.01 -17.02
CA LEU A 74 -10.15 -12.85 -15.85
C LEU A 74 -10.37 -14.15 -15.05
N ASP A 75 -9.91 -15.30 -15.54
CA ASP A 75 -10.16 -16.59 -14.87
C ASP A 75 -9.52 -16.65 -13.47
N GLY A 76 -10.34 -16.84 -12.45
CA GLY A 76 -9.92 -16.81 -11.04
C GLY A 76 -9.56 -15.42 -10.49
N ALA A 77 -9.65 -14.35 -11.28
CA ALA A 77 -9.36 -13.00 -10.81
C ALA A 77 -10.45 -12.49 -9.86
N ARG A 78 -10.05 -12.00 -8.68
CA ARG A 78 -10.91 -11.33 -7.71
C ARG A 78 -11.13 -9.85 -8.03
N GLY A 79 -10.22 -9.23 -8.81
CA GLY A 79 -10.20 -7.80 -9.10
C GLY A 79 -9.71 -7.43 -10.50
N SER A 80 -9.89 -6.16 -10.86
CA SER A 80 -9.60 -5.61 -12.19
C SER A 80 -8.61 -4.44 -12.12
N TRP A 81 -7.73 -4.37 -13.11
CA TRP A 81 -6.78 -3.27 -13.24
C TRP A 81 -7.42 -2.08 -13.95
N HIS A 82 -7.28 -0.90 -13.36
CA HIS A 82 -7.60 0.37 -13.98
C HIS A 82 -6.32 1.15 -14.25
N ILE A 83 -6.16 1.59 -15.49
CA ILE A 83 -5.01 2.37 -15.93
C ILE A 83 -5.51 3.77 -16.25
N SER A 84 -4.93 4.78 -15.61
CA SER A 84 -5.20 6.18 -15.90
C SER A 84 -3.91 6.92 -16.23
N SER A 85 -3.88 7.58 -17.37
CA SER A 85 -2.81 8.53 -17.70
C SER A 85 -2.89 9.71 -16.72
N GLY A 86 -1.74 10.20 -16.26
CA GLY A 86 -1.71 11.34 -15.35
C GLY A 86 -2.27 12.59 -16.03
N ASP A 87 -3.44 13.07 -15.57
CA ASP A 87 -3.93 14.39 -15.93
C ASP A 87 -3.47 15.42 -14.88
N VAL A 88 -2.89 16.52 -15.40
CA VAL A 88 -2.53 17.79 -14.76
C VAL A 88 -1.27 17.78 -13.87
N ALA A 89 -0.13 18.13 -14.48
CA ALA A 89 0.91 18.88 -13.79
C ALA A 89 0.48 20.36 -13.66
N PRO A 90 0.87 21.09 -12.61
CA PRO A 90 0.76 22.55 -12.59
C PRO A 90 1.57 23.14 -13.76
N GLU A 91 1.14 24.31 -14.23
CA GLU A 91 1.37 24.97 -15.55
C GLU A 91 2.82 25.14 -16.07
N HIS A 92 3.84 24.42 -15.58
CA HIS A 92 5.23 24.54 -16.04
C HIS A 92 5.99 23.23 -16.33
N GLU A 93 5.33 22.06 -16.36
CA GLU A 93 6.00 20.81 -16.76
C GLU A 93 5.36 20.18 -18.00
N SER A 94 6.18 19.89 -19.00
CA SER A 94 5.76 19.28 -20.27
C SER A 94 5.01 17.97 -20.06
N ALA A 95 3.95 17.75 -20.83
CA ALA A 95 3.11 16.55 -20.91
C ALA A 95 3.74 15.29 -20.27
N ASP A 96 3.32 15.03 -19.05
CA ASP A 96 3.79 13.99 -18.15
C ASP A 96 3.38 12.60 -18.66
N SER A 97 4.33 11.84 -19.22
CA SER A 97 4.09 10.52 -19.82
C SER A 97 3.92 9.39 -18.78
N GLY A 98 3.46 9.73 -17.59
CA GLY A 98 3.24 8.81 -16.48
C GLY A 98 1.82 8.24 -16.48
N ALA A 99 1.65 7.01 -15.98
CA ALA A 99 0.35 6.41 -15.76
C ALA A 99 0.26 5.79 -14.37
N ARG A 100 -0.93 5.89 -13.77
CA ARG A 100 -1.29 5.22 -12.53
C ARG A 100 -2.00 3.91 -12.88
N LEU A 101 -1.63 2.85 -12.17
CA LEU A 101 -2.23 1.52 -12.29
C LEU A 101 -2.86 1.16 -10.95
N LEU A 102 -4.13 0.83 -10.93
CA LEU A 102 -4.86 0.53 -9.69
C LEU A 102 -5.57 -0.81 -9.83
N LEU A 103 -5.29 -1.75 -8.93
CA LEU A 103 -6.13 -2.95 -8.81
C LEU A 103 -7.30 -2.62 -7.89
N THR A 104 -8.52 -2.83 -8.36
CA THR A 104 -9.75 -2.65 -7.56
C THR A 104 -10.53 -3.96 -7.48
N MET A 105 -11.31 -4.12 -6.41
CA MET A 105 -12.25 -5.24 -6.28
C MET A 105 -13.64 -4.82 -6.80
N PRO A 106 -14.40 -5.72 -7.45
CA PRO A 106 -15.73 -5.42 -7.97
C PRO A 106 -16.69 -4.96 -6.87
N THR A 107 -17.53 -3.98 -7.20
CA THR A 107 -18.65 -3.53 -6.37
C THR A 107 -19.98 -3.99 -6.93
N SER A 108 -20.96 -4.21 -6.06
CA SER A 108 -22.35 -4.49 -6.45
C SER A 108 -23.07 -3.30 -7.10
N SER A 109 -22.47 -2.10 -7.09
CA SER A 109 -23.00 -0.91 -7.76
C SER A 109 -21.90 -0.24 -8.58
N ALA A 110 -22.12 -0.17 -9.89
CA ALA A 110 -21.28 0.56 -10.83
C ALA A 110 -21.86 1.97 -11.01
N SER A 111 -21.15 2.99 -10.54
CA SER A 111 -21.34 4.35 -10.99
C SER A 111 -19.98 5.09 -11.03
N ASN A 112 -19.94 6.12 -11.88
CA ASN A 112 -18.82 6.45 -12.74
C ASN A 112 -17.97 7.64 -12.24
N VAL A 113 -16.80 7.81 -12.86
CA VAL A 113 -15.87 8.97 -12.90
C VAL A 113 -14.81 9.14 -11.79
N GLN A 114 -15.10 8.93 -10.49
CA GLN A 114 -14.09 9.16 -9.44
C GLN A 114 -13.48 7.88 -8.88
N THR A 115 -12.14 7.85 -8.73
CA THR A 115 -11.42 6.72 -8.11
C THR A 115 -11.92 6.48 -6.68
N ARG A 116 -12.52 5.32 -6.45
CA ARG A 116 -12.94 4.83 -5.13
C ARG A 116 -11.77 4.19 -4.39
N TRP A 117 -11.02 5.01 -3.66
CA TRP A 117 -9.81 4.59 -2.92
C TRP A 117 -10.08 3.57 -1.81
N ASP A 118 -11.32 3.45 -1.34
CA ASP A 118 -11.80 2.40 -0.44
C ASP A 118 -11.79 1.01 -1.08
N HIS A 119 -11.76 0.91 -2.41
CA HIS A 119 -11.72 -0.36 -3.15
C HIS A 119 -10.36 -0.71 -3.76
N VAL A 120 -9.42 0.24 -3.77
CA VAL A 120 -8.07 0.03 -4.31
C VAL A 120 -7.29 -0.94 -3.42
N GLN A 121 -6.73 -1.99 -4.01
CA GLN A 121 -5.97 -3.03 -3.29
C GLN A 121 -4.47 -2.99 -3.56
N VAL A 122 -4.07 -2.54 -4.74
CA VAL A 122 -2.66 -2.41 -5.16
C VAL A 122 -2.52 -1.13 -5.97
N VAL A 123 -1.41 -0.42 -5.76
CA VAL A 123 -1.09 0.84 -6.46
C VAL A 123 0.17 0.69 -7.31
N GLY A 124 0.13 1.17 -8.54
CA GLY A 124 1.24 1.11 -9.47
C GLY A 124 1.48 2.48 -10.09
N GLN A 125 2.75 2.81 -10.32
CA GLN A 125 3.15 3.99 -11.06
C GLN A 125 4.05 3.55 -12.21
N PHE A 126 3.71 3.97 -13.43
CA PHE A 126 4.48 3.69 -14.64
C PHE A 126 4.98 5.01 -15.22
N HIS A 127 6.25 5.04 -15.62
CA HIS A 127 6.82 6.11 -16.42
C HIS A 127 7.55 5.51 -17.62
N HIS A 128 7.20 6.00 -18.79
CA HIS A 128 7.72 5.55 -20.07
C HIS A 128 9.25 5.74 -20.21
N THR A 129 9.77 6.90 -19.79
CA THR A 129 11.20 7.22 -19.79
C THR A 129 11.71 7.62 -18.41
N GLY A 130 13.03 7.67 -18.25
CA GLY A 130 13.71 8.28 -17.08
C GLY A 130 13.66 9.82 -17.06
N GLY A 131 12.78 10.46 -17.84
CA GLY A 131 12.63 11.92 -17.86
C GLY A 131 12.03 12.50 -16.57
N VAL A 132 11.40 11.67 -15.75
CA VAL A 132 10.98 12.03 -14.39
C VAL A 132 12.04 11.54 -13.42
N CYS A 133 12.47 12.40 -12.50
CA CYS A 133 13.44 11.98 -11.50
C CYS A 133 12.83 10.88 -10.61
N TYR A 134 13.67 9.99 -10.10
CA TYR A 134 13.21 8.82 -9.33
C TYR A 134 12.35 9.23 -8.13
N GLN A 135 12.75 10.29 -7.42
CA GLN A 135 12.05 10.80 -6.24
C GLN A 135 10.62 11.25 -6.59
N ASP A 136 10.43 11.97 -7.69
CA ASP A 136 9.10 12.45 -8.11
C ASP A 136 8.18 11.30 -8.52
N GLY A 137 8.72 10.30 -9.23
CA GLY A 137 7.97 9.11 -9.59
C GLY A 137 7.55 8.28 -8.36
N LEU A 138 8.47 8.09 -7.41
CA LEU A 138 8.16 7.42 -6.15
C LEU A 138 7.16 8.23 -5.30
N LEU A 139 7.27 9.56 -5.30
CA LEU A 139 6.32 10.45 -4.63
C LEU A 139 4.90 10.29 -5.18
N ARG A 140 4.73 10.15 -6.51
CA ARG A 140 3.42 9.87 -7.13
C ARG A 140 2.82 8.54 -6.70
N LEU A 141 3.66 7.50 -6.56
CA LEU A 141 3.24 6.23 -5.96
C LEU A 141 2.81 6.43 -4.50
N CYS A 142 3.58 7.20 -3.73
CA CYS A 142 3.26 7.52 -2.33
C CYS A 142 1.97 8.33 -2.17
N ARG A 143 1.65 9.25 -3.09
CA ARG A 143 0.34 9.95 -3.12
C ARG A 143 -0.81 8.96 -3.22
N SER A 144 -0.68 7.95 -4.09
CA SER A 144 -1.70 6.90 -4.21
C SER A 144 -1.80 6.06 -2.94
N ALA A 145 -0.67 5.70 -2.33
CA ALA A 145 -0.64 4.98 -1.06
C ALA A 145 -1.29 5.78 0.08
N HIS A 146 -1.03 7.09 0.16
CA HIS A 146 -1.67 8.00 1.12
C HIS A 146 -3.20 7.98 0.97
N GLN A 147 -3.74 8.09 -0.25
CA GLN A 147 -5.18 8.04 -0.48
C GLN A 147 -5.79 6.71 -0.02
N VAL A 148 -5.12 5.58 -0.31
CA VAL A 148 -5.57 4.26 0.15
C VAL A 148 -5.59 4.18 1.68
N PHE A 149 -4.52 4.57 2.37
CA PHE A 149 -4.49 4.54 3.84
C PHE A 149 -5.48 5.50 4.50
N ALA A 150 -5.81 6.61 3.85
CA ALA A 150 -6.82 7.55 4.32
C ALA A 150 -8.24 6.97 4.22
N CYS A 151 -8.53 6.20 3.16
CA CYS A 151 -9.84 5.57 2.95
C CYS A 151 -9.98 4.18 3.59
N GLN A 152 -8.87 3.51 3.92
CA GLN A 152 -8.85 2.16 4.48
C GLN A 152 -8.05 2.14 5.78
N THR A 153 -8.69 2.62 6.85
CA THR A 153 -8.03 2.97 8.12
C THR A 153 -7.43 1.77 8.87
N THR A 154 -8.01 0.58 8.70
CA THR A 154 -7.56 -0.69 9.30
C THR A 154 -6.56 -1.46 8.43
N ARG A 155 -6.18 -0.95 7.25
CA ARG A 155 -5.24 -1.61 6.35
C ARG A 155 -3.87 -1.78 7.02
N LEU A 156 -3.37 -3.01 7.03
CA LEU A 156 -2.12 -3.43 7.67
C LEU A 156 -0.91 -3.01 6.84
N PHE A 157 -0.97 -3.26 5.54
CA PHE A 157 0.02 -2.87 4.56
C PHE A 157 -0.62 -2.71 3.18
N LEU A 158 0.09 -2.08 2.25
CA LEU A 158 -0.33 -1.86 0.88
C LEU A 158 0.78 -2.32 -0.07
N HIS A 159 0.43 -3.14 -1.03
CA HIS A 159 1.33 -3.44 -2.15
C HIS A 159 1.34 -2.30 -3.15
N GLY A 160 2.50 -2.06 -3.73
CA GLY A 160 2.59 -1.31 -4.95
C GLY A 160 3.79 -1.68 -5.81
N PHE A 161 3.94 -0.98 -6.91
CA PHE A 161 5.10 -1.14 -7.79
C PHE A 161 5.38 0.14 -8.55
N TYR A 162 6.64 0.32 -8.91
CA TYR A 162 7.12 1.45 -9.68
C TYR A 162 7.85 0.94 -10.92
N ILE A 163 7.39 1.33 -12.10
CA ILE A 163 7.96 0.95 -13.39
C ILE A 163 8.56 2.17 -14.06
N ARG A 164 9.83 2.04 -14.48
CA ARG A 164 10.61 3.07 -15.18
C ARG A 164 11.19 2.48 -16.45
N GLY A 165 10.58 2.78 -17.60
CA GLY A 165 10.88 2.09 -18.85
C GLY A 165 10.49 0.62 -18.75
N SER A 166 11.47 -0.29 -18.84
CA SER A 166 11.25 -1.73 -18.64
C SER A 166 11.60 -2.23 -17.24
N LEU A 167 12.17 -1.38 -16.39
CA LEU A 167 12.59 -1.75 -15.04
C LEU A 167 11.43 -1.62 -14.07
N ILE A 168 11.25 -2.62 -13.20
CA ILE A 168 10.20 -2.64 -12.18
C ILE A 168 10.80 -2.88 -10.79
N GLU A 169 10.31 -2.10 -9.82
CA GLU A 169 10.54 -2.29 -8.39
C GLU A 169 9.19 -2.55 -7.71
N LEU A 170 9.08 -3.65 -6.98
CA LEU A 170 7.90 -3.92 -6.16
C LEU A 170 8.08 -3.27 -4.80
N TRP A 171 6.99 -2.77 -4.23
CA TRP A 171 6.96 -2.00 -3.01
C TRP A 171 5.90 -2.54 -2.06
N VAL A 172 6.18 -2.46 -0.76
CA VAL A 172 5.16 -2.60 0.28
C VAL A 172 5.27 -1.40 1.22
N PHE A 173 4.12 -0.81 1.52
CA PHE A 173 3.97 0.28 2.46
C PHE A 173 3.27 -0.26 3.71
N ASP A 174 3.80 0.01 4.89
CA ASP A 174 3.07 -0.17 6.13
C ASP A 174 3.23 1.07 7.04
N ARG A 175 2.73 0.99 8.26
CA ARG A 175 2.73 2.13 9.19
C ARG A 175 4.09 2.46 9.81
N SER A 176 5.10 1.64 9.58
CA SER A 176 6.47 1.84 10.05
C SER A 176 7.40 2.34 8.95
N GLY A 177 7.05 2.10 7.68
CA GLY A 177 7.73 2.64 6.51
C GLY A 177 7.43 1.87 5.23
N LEU A 178 8.22 2.12 4.19
CA LEU A 178 8.09 1.45 2.89
C LEU A 178 9.36 0.69 2.54
N TYR A 179 9.23 -0.41 1.81
CA TYR A 179 10.36 -1.25 1.43
C TYR A 179 10.14 -1.95 0.09
N CYS A 180 11.24 -2.18 -0.64
CA CYS A 180 11.18 -2.65 -2.01
C CYS A 180 11.88 -3.99 -2.25
N SER A 181 11.52 -4.63 -3.36
CA SER A 181 12.24 -5.75 -3.96
C SER A 181 13.54 -5.28 -4.63
N ASP A 182 14.32 -6.24 -5.12
CA ASP A 182 15.29 -5.98 -6.18
C ASP A 182 14.57 -5.51 -7.45
N VAL A 183 15.27 -4.71 -8.25
CA VAL A 183 14.82 -4.29 -9.59
C VAL A 183 14.92 -5.50 -10.53
N PHE A 184 13.93 -5.70 -11.39
CA PHE A 184 14.03 -6.63 -12.52
C PHE A 184 13.53 -6.00 -13.82
N ASP A 185 13.94 -6.53 -14.97
CA ASP A 185 13.55 -5.98 -16.28
C ASP A 185 12.40 -6.83 -16.85
N VAL A 186 11.24 -6.20 -17.10
CA VAL A 186 10.04 -6.83 -17.67
C VAL A 186 10.33 -7.56 -18.98
N ARG A 187 11.31 -7.10 -19.77
CA ARG A 187 11.67 -7.72 -21.05
C ARG A 187 12.44 -9.02 -20.89
N THR A 188 13.32 -9.11 -19.89
CA THR A 188 14.11 -10.32 -19.63
C THR A 188 13.39 -11.27 -18.69
N ASP A 189 12.67 -10.74 -17.71
CA ASP A 189 12.02 -11.47 -16.62
C ASP A 189 10.49 -11.45 -16.78
N PHE A 190 10.02 -11.53 -18.03
CA PHE A 190 8.61 -11.34 -18.38
C PHE A 190 7.66 -12.32 -17.68
N ILE A 191 8.07 -13.58 -17.52
CA ILE A 191 7.26 -14.58 -16.81
C ILE A 191 7.10 -14.18 -15.33
N GLN A 192 8.16 -13.69 -14.69
CA GLN A 192 8.09 -13.20 -13.32
C GLN A 192 7.19 -11.96 -13.21
N PHE A 193 7.27 -11.04 -14.16
CA PHE A 193 6.34 -9.90 -14.23
C PHE A 193 4.88 -10.36 -14.33
N LEU A 194 4.57 -11.28 -15.26
CA LEU A 194 3.22 -11.82 -15.42
C LEU A 194 2.75 -12.51 -14.13
N SER A 195 3.60 -13.33 -13.52
CA SER A 195 3.32 -13.99 -12.25
C SER A 195 2.93 -12.99 -11.16
N VAL A 196 3.63 -11.85 -11.04
CA VAL A 196 3.33 -10.80 -10.06
C VAL A 196 1.96 -10.16 -10.32
N ILE A 197 1.69 -9.72 -11.56
CA ILE A 197 0.43 -9.06 -11.92
C ILE A 197 -0.76 -10.01 -11.72
N LEU A 198 -0.62 -11.27 -12.13
CA LEU A 198 -1.64 -12.30 -11.99
C LEU A 198 -1.83 -12.73 -10.52
N SER A 199 -0.77 -12.74 -9.71
CA SER A 199 -0.86 -13.00 -8.27
C SER A 199 -1.70 -11.94 -7.58
N TYR A 200 -1.45 -10.65 -7.84
CA TYR A 200 -2.20 -9.57 -7.21
C TYR A 200 -3.71 -9.68 -7.44
N GLN A 201 -4.14 -10.08 -8.64
CA GLN A 201 -5.55 -10.31 -8.95
C GLN A 201 -6.17 -11.48 -8.16
N ARG A 202 -5.37 -12.39 -7.60
CA ARG A 202 -5.82 -13.63 -6.96
C ARG A 202 -5.55 -13.69 -5.45
N MET A 203 -4.68 -12.82 -4.95
CA MET A 203 -4.38 -12.66 -3.53
C MET A 203 -5.66 -12.46 -2.70
N THR A 204 -5.72 -13.09 -1.54
CA THR A 204 -6.80 -12.90 -0.56
C THR A 204 -6.76 -11.50 0.04
N ASP A 205 -7.81 -11.10 0.78
CA ASP A 205 -7.83 -9.81 1.47
C ASP A 205 -6.67 -9.71 2.48
N GLN A 206 -6.33 -10.82 3.14
CA GLN A 206 -5.19 -10.90 4.05
C GLN A 206 -3.84 -10.74 3.32
N ASP A 207 -3.65 -11.40 2.17
CA ASP A 207 -2.43 -11.27 1.35
C ASP A 207 -2.23 -9.84 0.84
N LEU A 208 -3.34 -9.13 0.60
CA LEU A 208 -3.38 -7.73 0.20
C LEU A 208 -3.30 -6.76 1.38
N GLY A 209 -3.15 -7.26 2.62
CA GLY A 209 -3.00 -6.45 3.82
C GLY A 209 -4.29 -5.79 4.31
N LYS A 210 -5.45 -6.23 3.85
CA LYS A 210 -6.75 -5.78 4.33
C LYS A 210 -7.18 -6.61 5.55
N LEU A 211 -7.71 -5.92 6.54
CA LEU A 211 -8.17 -6.51 7.80
C LEU A 211 -9.70 -6.44 7.87
N ASP A 212 -10.34 -7.60 8.00
CA ASP A 212 -11.81 -7.75 8.06
C ASP A 212 -12.36 -7.45 9.46
N THR A 213 -12.02 -6.29 10.02
CA THR A 213 -12.52 -5.85 11.35
C THR A 213 -13.76 -4.97 11.27
N ILE A 214 -13.90 -4.20 10.18
CA ILE A 214 -15.07 -3.35 9.96
C ILE A 214 -15.89 -3.99 8.83
N GLU A 215 -17.09 -4.43 9.18
CA GLU A 215 -18.07 -5.00 8.27
C GLU A 215 -19.17 -3.97 7.98
N THR A 216 -20.08 -4.27 7.05
CA THR A 216 -21.21 -3.40 6.73
C THR A 216 -22.47 -4.22 6.49
N ASP A 217 -23.58 -3.79 7.09
CA ASP A 217 -24.93 -4.33 6.84
C ASP A 217 -25.94 -3.19 6.57
N LYS A 218 -27.25 -3.51 6.63
CA LYS A 218 -28.33 -2.54 6.44
C LYS A 218 -28.32 -1.37 7.45
N GLY A 219 -27.75 -1.57 8.63
CA GLY A 219 -27.61 -0.58 9.69
C GLY A 219 -26.35 0.28 9.59
N GLY A 220 -25.47 0.01 8.62
CA GLY A 220 -24.23 0.73 8.39
C GLY A 220 -22.99 -0.10 8.72
N SER A 221 -21.84 0.57 8.85
CA SER A 221 -20.58 -0.08 9.21
C SER A 221 -20.55 -0.47 10.68
N TYR A 222 -20.01 -1.64 10.99
CA TYR A 222 -19.92 -2.14 12.37
C TYR A 222 -18.67 -2.98 12.61
N ILE A 223 -18.35 -3.18 13.88
CA ILE A 223 -17.35 -4.12 14.37
C ILE A 223 -18.01 -5.15 15.28
N ILE A 224 -17.51 -6.38 15.26
CA ILE A 224 -17.82 -7.40 16.26
C ILE A 224 -16.68 -7.46 17.26
N LEU A 225 -17.01 -7.23 18.53
CA LEU A 225 -16.09 -7.40 19.65
C LEU A 225 -16.15 -8.85 20.15
N ASP A 226 -15.05 -9.36 20.67
CA ASP A 226 -15.00 -10.70 21.21
C ASP A 226 -16.01 -10.86 22.37
N SER A 227 -17.02 -11.71 22.16
CA SER A 227 -18.13 -11.91 23.08
C SER A 227 -17.70 -12.55 24.41
N MET A 228 -16.57 -13.25 24.43
CA MET A 228 -15.98 -13.80 25.66
C MET A 228 -15.33 -12.71 26.52
N ALA A 229 -14.82 -11.64 25.89
CA ALA A 229 -14.23 -10.50 26.59
C ALA A 229 -15.30 -9.52 27.09
N MET A 230 -16.38 -9.29 26.32
CA MET A 230 -17.47 -8.37 26.69
C MET A 230 -18.83 -8.84 26.14
N PRO A 231 -19.62 -9.63 26.90
CA PRO A 231 -20.91 -10.18 26.45
C PRO A 231 -21.96 -9.10 26.12
N SER A 232 -21.88 -7.93 26.77
CA SER A 232 -22.86 -6.86 26.65
C SER A 232 -22.66 -5.92 25.45
N LEU A 233 -21.46 -5.92 24.84
CA LEU A 233 -21.07 -4.94 23.81
C LEU A 233 -20.86 -5.54 22.42
N GLY A 234 -21.04 -6.86 22.26
CA GLY A 234 -20.51 -7.69 21.16
C GLY A 234 -20.64 -7.16 19.72
N LYS A 235 -21.55 -6.24 19.41
CA LYS A 235 -21.61 -5.52 18.14
C LYS A 235 -21.66 -4.01 18.38
N LEU A 236 -20.87 -3.23 17.64
CA LEU A 236 -20.92 -1.77 17.66
C LEU A 236 -21.06 -1.20 16.25
N TYR A 237 -22.11 -0.43 16.02
CA TYR A 237 -22.25 0.37 14.80
C TYR A 237 -21.37 1.61 14.89
N LEU A 238 -20.73 1.97 13.78
CA LEU A 238 -19.81 3.09 13.65
C LEU A 238 -20.50 4.23 12.90
N GLU A 239 -20.22 5.46 13.33
CA GLU A 239 -20.58 6.64 12.55
C GLU A 239 -19.81 6.61 11.22
N SER A 240 -20.46 7.01 10.13
CA SER A 240 -19.90 6.85 8.79
C SER A 240 -18.59 7.60 8.58
N GLN A 241 -18.38 8.69 9.33
CA GLN A 241 -17.15 9.47 9.31
C GLN A 241 -16.45 9.37 10.67
N PRO A 242 -15.11 9.24 10.68
CA PRO A 242 -14.35 9.28 11.92
C PRO A 242 -14.41 10.70 12.52
N ILE A 243 -14.48 10.77 13.85
CA ILE A 243 -14.38 12.05 14.58
C ILE A 243 -12.95 12.57 14.65
N ALA A 244 -11.96 11.70 14.40
CA ALA A 244 -10.56 12.07 14.26
C ALA A 244 -9.85 11.04 13.38
N SER A 245 -9.00 11.50 12.46
CA SER A 245 -8.17 10.63 11.62
C SER A 245 -6.83 11.30 11.33
N ARG A 246 -5.72 10.56 11.47
CA ARG A 246 -4.40 10.98 11.01
C ARG A 246 -4.05 10.27 9.71
N GLN A 247 -3.92 11.05 8.63
CA GLN A 247 -3.85 10.55 7.25
C GLN A 247 -2.43 10.28 6.72
N GLY A 248 -1.38 10.33 7.54
CA GLY A 248 -0.02 9.98 7.09
C GLY A 248 0.10 8.52 6.65
N ILE A 249 1.03 8.22 5.75
CA ILE A 249 1.35 6.84 5.32
C ILE A 249 1.96 6.11 6.53
N ILE A 250 3.02 6.71 7.08
CA ILE A 250 3.84 6.18 8.17
C ILE A 250 3.52 6.93 9.45
N GLY A 251 3.35 6.21 10.57
CA GLY A 251 3.04 6.83 11.85
C GLY A 251 1.95 6.09 12.62
N THR A 252 1.21 6.82 13.44
CA THR A 252 0.22 6.21 14.34
C THR A 252 -1.08 5.83 13.66
N GLY A 253 -1.36 6.34 12.45
CA GLY A 253 -2.59 6.06 11.69
C GLY A 253 -3.87 6.21 12.51
N THR A 254 -3.86 7.07 13.54
CA THR A 254 -4.89 7.06 14.58
C THR A 254 -6.22 7.45 13.98
N THR A 255 -7.22 6.59 14.13
CA THR A 255 -8.58 6.83 13.66
C THR A 255 -9.56 6.54 14.78
N CYS A 256 -10.46 7.48 15.06
CA CYS A 256 -11.49 7.36 16.08
C CYS A 256 -12.87 7.49 15.45
N TYR A 257 -13.76 6.54 15.73
CA TYR A 257 -15.17 6.57 15.33
C TYR A 257 -16.04 6.71 16.55
N ARG A 258 -17.11 7.50 16.45
CA ARG A 258 -18.23 7.35 17.39
C ARG A 258 -18.88 5.99 17.14
N ALA A 259 -19.24 5.33 18.22
CA ALA A 259 -19.82 4.00 18.19
C ALA A 259 -21.08 3.93 19.07
N ARG A 260 -22.01 3.07 18.66
CA ARG A 260 -23.27 2.80 19.39
C ARG A 260 -23.58 1.32 19.37
N ILE A 261 -24.20 0.84 20.44
CA ILE A 261 -24.76 -0.51 20.49
C ILE A 261 -26.00 -0.62 19.58
N PRO A 262 -26.40 -1.84 19.17
CA PRO A 262 -27.66 -2.08 18.48
C PRO A 262 -28.83 -1.47 19.26
N ASP A 263 -29.85 -1.01 18.53
CA ASP A 263 -31.09 -0.43 19.07
C ASP A 263 -30.95 0.86 19.90
N SER A 264 -29.72 1.35 20.12
CA SER A 264 -29.48 2.68 20.70
C SER A 264 -29.39 3.76 19.61
N ASN A 265 -30.01 4.91 19.87
CA ASN A 265 -29.85 6.13 19.09
C ASN A 265 -28.74 7.05 19.63
N ARG A 266 -28.04 6.63 20.69
CA ARG A 266 -26.97 7.40 21.33
C ARG A 266 -25.60 6.84 20.98
N TRP A 267 -24.68 7.75 20.69
CA TRP A 267 -23.28 7.46 20.38
C TRP A 267 -22.43 7.58 21.64
N ASP A 268 -22.59 6.62 22.54
CA ASP A 268 -21.99 6.65 23.88
C ASP A 268 -20.55 6.10 23.92
N TYR A 269 -20.06 5.51 22.81
CA TYR A 269 -18.75 4.87 22.73
C TYR A 269 -17.85 5.52 21.69
N VAL A 270 -16.55 5.32 21.83
CA VAL A 270 -15.55 5.66 20.81
C VAL A 270 -14.71 4.42 20.51
N LEU A 271 -14.72 4.00 19.25
CA LEU A 271 -13.77 2.99 18.76
C LEU A 271 -12.52 3.71 18.25
N LYS A 272 -11.35 3.29 18.71
CA LYS A 272 -10.07 3.88 18.33
C LYS A 272 -9.13 2.82 17.81
N PHE A 273 -8.63 3.02 16.59
CA PHE A 273 -7.52 2.26 16.02
C PHE A 273 -6.25 3.09 16.12
N LYS A 274 -5.15 2.49 16.57
CA LYS A 274 -3.85 3.16 16.66
C LYS A 274 -2.69 2.22 16.49
N TRP A 275 -1.75 2.61 15.63
CA TRP A 275 -0.43 2.02 15.53
C TRP A 275 0.52 2.65 16.56
N ARG A 276 0.58 2.08 17.77
CA ARG A 276 1.47 2.54 18.83
C ARG A 276 2.91 2.10 18.56
N TRP A 277 3.90 2.86 19.00
CA TRP A 277 5.27 2.35 18.99
C TRP A 277 5.39 1.24 20.06
N ALA A 278 5.99 0.10 19.71
CA ALA A 278 6.07 -1.05 20.62
C ALA A 278 6.79 -0.75 21.94
N ARG A 279 7.68 0.25 21.96
CA ARG A 279 8.38 0.72 23.18
C ARG A 279 7.57 1.71 24.01
N GLU A 280 6.49 2.27 23.47
CA GLU A 280 5.59 3.12 24.24
C GLU A 280 4.77 2.27 25.20
N ARG A 281 4.54 2.81 26.39
CA ARG A 281 3.60 2.23 27.33
C ARG A 281 2.21 2.16 26.69
N PRO A 282 1.53 0.99 26.72
CA PRO A 282 0.19 0.84 26.17
C PRO A 282 -0.80 1.84 26.79
N GLU A 283 -1.69 2.37 25.94
CA GLU A 283 -2.69 3.35 26.36
C GLU A 283 -3.74 2.76 27.31
N ASP A 284 -4.02 1.46 27.17
CA ASP A 284 -4.98 0.76 28.03
C ASP A 284 -4.50 0.68 29.48
N GLU A 285 -3.21 0.48 29.73
CA GLU A 285 -2.64 0.51 31.08
C GLU A 285 -2.83 1.87 31.74
N LEU A 286 -2.65 2.96 30.98
CA LEU A 286 -2.84 4.32 31.47
C LEU A 286 -4.31 4.56 31.82
N LEU A 287 -5.25 4.14 30.98
CA LEU A 287 -6.69 4.29 31.23
C LEU A 287 -7.18 3.41 32.38
N LYS A 288 -6.63 2.20 32.54
CA LYS A 288 -6.88 1.33 33.71
C LYS A 288 -6.41 1.99 35.00
N LEU A 289 -5.19 2.55 35.02
CA LEU A 289 -4.67 3.27 36.19
C LEU A 289 -5.53 4.49 36.55
N VAL A 290 -5.97 5.25 35.55
CA VAL A 290 -6.85 6.40 35.73
C VAL A 290 -8.19 5.99 36.36
N LYS A 291 -8.76 4.85 35.92
CA LYS A 291 -9.97 4.25 36.50
C LYS A 291 -9.74 3.82 37.95
N GLU A 292 -8.62 3.14 38.24
CA GLU A 292 -8.24 2.71 39.60
C GLU A 292 -8.05 3.89 40.56
N LYS A 293 -7.57 5.02 40.05
CA LYS A 293 -7.37 6.25 40.83
C LYS A 293 -8.62 7.13 40.92
N HIS A 294 -9.76 6.69 40.36
CA HIS A 294 -11.04 7.42 40.39
C HIS A 294 -10.92 8.88 39.90
N VAL A 295 -10.08 9.13 38.89
CA VAL A 295 -9.88 10.48 38.35
C VAL A 295 -11.15 10.96 37.66
N TRP A 296 -11.71 12.05 38.15
CA TRP A 296 -12.93 12.63 37.61
C TRP A 296 -12.73 13.20 36.20
N GLY A 297 -13.70 12.98 35.31
CA GLY A 297 -13.70 13.52 33.94
C GLY A 297 -12.89 12.73 32.91
N ALA A 298 -12.22 11.65 33.31
CA ALA A 298 -11.50 10.78 32.38
C ALA A 298 -12.41 9.74 31.70
N VAL A 299 -12.05 9.37 30.47
CA VAL A 299 -12.75 8.31 29.74
C VAL A 299 -12.47 6.93 30.34
N SER A 300 -13.49 6.08 30.39
CA SER A 300 -13.34 4.68 30.76
C SER A 300 -12.94 3.84 29.55
N LEU A 301 -12.07 2.85 29.77
CA LEU A 301 -11.76 1.83 28.78
C LEU A 301 -12.69 0.62 28.97
N ASP A 302 -13.48 0.32 27.96
CA ASP A 302 -14.38 -0.85 27.94
C ASP A 302 -13.75 -2.07 27.25
N TYR A 303 -12.90 -1.85 26.25
CA TYR A 303 -12.29 -2.92 25.46
C TYR A 303 -10.91 -2.51 24.92
N TYR A 304 -9.99 -3.47 24.88
CA TYR A 304 -8.67 -3.32 24.28
C TYR A 304 -8.19 -4.65 23.71
N LYS A 305 -7.63 -4.62 22.51
CA LYS A 305 -7.03 -5.79 21.86
C LYS A 305 -5.92 -5.35 20.93
N GLU A 306 -4.74 -5.94 21.11
CA GLU A 306 -3.70 -5.85 20.09
C GLU A 306 -4.03 -6.81 18.94
N VAL A 307 -3.92 -6.31 17.71
CA VAL A 307 -4.35 -7.04 16.51
C VAL A 307 -3.15 -7.56 15.74
N GLU A 308 -2.15 -6.71 15.49
CA GLU A 308 -1.01 -7.06 14.63
C GLU A 308 0.20 -6.15 14.93
N SER A 309 1.41 -6.60 14.60
CA SER A 309 2.62 -5.79 14.66
C SER A 309 3.36 -5.76 13.32
N THR A 310 3.98 -4.62 13.00
CA THR A 310 4.80 -4.51 11.78
C THR A 310 5.99 -5.46 11.77
N ALA A 311 6.54 -5.82 12.94
CA ALA A 311 7.56 -6.87 13.05
C ALA A 311 7.04 -8.24 12.60
N ASN A 312 5.83 -8.63 13.00
CA ASN A 312 5.22 -9.88 12.58
C ASN A 312 4.83 -9.85 11.09
N LEU A 313 4.26 -8.73 10.60
CA LEU A 313 3.97 -8.55 9.17
C LEU A 313 5.20 -8.76 8.29
N ARG A 314 6.38 -8.36 8.79
CA ARG A 314 7.66 -8.46 8.07
C ARG A 314 8.47 -9.70 8.43
N ARG A 315 7.92 -10.62 9.24
CA ARG A 315 8.57 -11.91 9.52
C ARG A 315 8.98 -12.58 8.21
N SER A 316 10.10 -13.29 8.24
CA SER A 316 10.77 -13.93 7.08
C SER A 316 11.48 -13.03 6.07
N LEU A 317 11.36 -11.70 6.15
CA LEU A 317 12.23 -10.81 5.38
C LEU A 317 13.60 -10.67 6.04
N ARG A 318 14.65 -10.63 5.21
CA ARG A 318 15.97 -10.18 5.65
C ARG A 318 16.04 -8.67 5.45
N TRP A 319 16.31 -7.95 6.54
CA TRP A 319 16.38 -6.50 6.51
C TRP A 319 17.52 -6.02 5.61
N GLY A 320 17.17 -5.18 4.63
CA GLY A 320 18.12 -4.37 3.88
C GLY A 320 18.45 -3.07 4.63
N THR A 321 19.33 -2.25 4.06
CA THR A 321 19.74 -0.99 4.69
C THR A 321 18.58 0.02 4.73
N HIS A 322 18.54 0.83 5.79
CA HIS A 322 17.64 1.97 5.88
C HIS A 322 18.15 3.09 4.98
N ARG A 323 17.25 3.76 4.26
CA ARG A 323 17.62 4.74 3.24
C ARG A 323 16.79 6.02 3.36
N LYS A 324 17.40 7.15 2.97
CA LYS A 324 16.77 8.48 2.85
C LYS A 324 17.17 9.10 1.51
N PHE A 325 16.41 10.07 1.01
CA PHE A 325 16.79 10.73 -0.23
C PHE A 325 18.12 11.47 -0.07
N VAL A 326 18.93 11.45 -1.12
CA VAL A 326 20.17 12.24 -1.16
C VAL A 326 19.75 13.71 -1.14
N ARG A 327 20.20 14.46 -0.13
CA ARG A 327 19.99 15.91 -0.13
C ARG A 327 20.86 16.51 -1.22
N VAL A 328 20.23 17.06 -2.25
CA VAL A 328 20.95 17.93 -3.18
C VAL A 328 21.29 19.20 -2.41
N HIS A 329 22.51 19.29 -1.87
CA HIS A 329 23.06 20.57 -1.46
C HIS A 329 23.13 21.44 -2.71
N SER A 330 22.24 22.42 -2.83
CA SER A 330 22.27 23.37 -3.94
C SER A 330 23.60 24.12 -3.89
N PRO A 331 24.54 23.94 -4.82
CA PRO A 331 25.51 24.99 -5.06
C PRO A 331 24.81 26.00 -5.98
N GLU A 332 24.86 27.28 -5.66
CA GLU A 332 24.60 28.33 -6.64
C GLU A 332 25.43 28.06 -7.89
N ARG A 333 24.84 27.52 -8.97
CA ARG A 333 25.38 27.60 -10.32
C ARG A 333 24.27 27.65 -11.33
N HIS A 334 24.02 28.87 -11.80
CA HIS A 334 23.75 29.12 -13.21
C HIS A 334 24.76 28.32 -14.05
N ALA A 335 24.30 27.23 -14.65
CA ALA A 335 24.95 26.61 -15.79
C ALA A 335 23.84 26.09 -16.72
N SER A 336 23.95 26.50 -17.99
CA SER A 336 23.03 26.32 -19.11
C SER A 336 22.16 25.07 -19.08
N VAL A 337 20.84 25.28 -19.19
CA VAL A 337 19.77 24.28 -19.23
C VAL A 337 19.73 23.43 -20.53
N ASP A 338 20.67 23.62 -21.47
CA ASP A 338 20.52 23.10 -22.83
C ASP A 338 21.45 21.95 -23.28
N GLU A 339 22.33 21.37 -22.45
CA GLU A 339 23.31 20.37 -22.96
C GLU A 339 23.36 18.99 -22.28
N GLN A 340 22.32 18.55 -21.55
CA GLN A 340 22.22 17.15 -21.09
C GLN A 340 20.85 16.50 -21.36
N ARG A 341 20.26 16.75 -22.54
CA ARG A 341 19.18 15.92 -23.10
C ARG A 341 19.72 14.69 -23.84
N GLN A 342 20.62 13.94 -23.20
CA GLN A 342 20.83 12.54 -23.57
C GLN A 342 19.79 11.70 -22.83
N GLN A 343 19.20 10.70 -23.49
CA GLN A 343 18.33 9.70 -22.87
C GLN A 343 19.02 9.16 -21.62
N VAL A 344 18.65 9.67 -20.44
CA VAL A 344 19.21 9.18 -19.18
C VAL A 344 18.64 7.79 -19.00
N ALA A 345 19.48 6.77 -19.20
CA ALA A 345 19.11 5.39 -18.96
C ALA A 345 18.64 5.26 -17.51
N CYS A 346 17.46 4.65 -17.31
CA CYS A 346 16.96 4.34 -15.99
C CYS A 346 18.00 3.52 -15.22
N SER A 347 18.35 3.93 -13.99
CA SER A 347 19.26 3.14 -13.16
C SER A 347 18.69 1.73 -12.91
N ALA A 348 19.57 0.73 -13.12
CA ALA A 348 19.31 -0.68 -12.86
C ALA A 348 19.28 -1.03 -11.36
N ASN A 349 19.85 -0.19 -10.48
CA ASN A 349 19.87 -0.42 -9.04
C ASN A 349 18.66 0.22 -8.31
N GLY A 350 17.85 1.00 -9.04
CA GLY A 350 16.61 1.57 -8.51
C GLY A 350 16.85 2.43 -7.28
N LEU A 351 16.11 2.16 -6.20
CA LEU A 351 16.18 2.90 -4.93
C LEU A 351 17.60 3.23 -4.48
N VAL A 352 18.55 2.29 -4.63
CA VAL A 352 19.91 2.41 -4.11
C VAL A 352 20.66 3.61 -4.68
N ASP A 353 20.51 3.90 -5.97
CA ASP A 353 21.27 4.97 -6.63
C ASP A 353 20.73 6.37 -6.31
N TYR A 354 19.50 6.46 -5.82
CA TYR A 354 18.81 7.75 -5.55
C TYR A 354 18.67 8.05 -4.06
N THR A 355 19.25 7.21 -3.20
CA THR A 355 19.15 7.35 -1.74
C THR A 355 20.49 7.05 -1.08
N GLU A 356 20.71 7.63 0.09
CA GLU A 356 21.87 7.33 0.95
C GLU A 356 21.43 6.53 2.19
N GLU A 357 22.37 5.81 2.80
CA GLU A 357 22.11 5.09 4.04
C GLU A 357 21.79 6.06 5.18
N THR A 358 20.96 5.62 6.12
CA THR A 358 20.59 6.40 7.30
C THR A 358 20.57 5.54 8.54
N ASP A 359 20.88 6.15 9.69
CA ASP A 359 20.76 5.51 11.01
C ASP A 359 19.32 5.55 11.56
N ASN A 360 18.39 6.16 10.82
CA ASN A 360 16.97 6.12 11.17
C ASN A 360 16.48 4.68 11.15
N PHE A 361 15.91 4.22 12.25
CA PHE A 361 15.34 2.88 12.34
C PHE A 361 13.82 2.90 12.21
N PHE A 362 13.27 1.84 11.65
CA PHE A 362 11.82 1.66 11.64
C PHE A 362 11.33 1.37 13.05
N GLN A 363 10.40 2.19 13.50
CA GLN A 363 9.70 1.96 14.74
C GLN A 363 8.83 0.72 14.56
N ASN A 364 9.10 -0.38 15.27
CA ASN A 364 8.14 -1.48 15.32
C ASN A 364 6.83 -0.95 15.92
N ARG A 365 5.76 -0.97 15.15
CA ARG A 365 4.44 -0.52 15.59
C ARG A 365 3.49 -1.68 15.78
N ILE A 366 2.61 -1.54 16.76
CA ILE A 366 1.55 -2.49 17.10
C ILE A 366 0.21 -1.80 16.87
N LEU A 367 -0.63 -2.41 16.04
CA LEU A 367 -2.03 -2.02 15.88
C LEU A 367 -2.82 -2.51 17.09
N ALA A 368 -3.47 -1.58 17.76
CA ALA A 368 -4.41 -1.83 18.83
C ALA A 368 -5.70 -1.02 18.66
#